data_AF-A0A3Q1BB51-F1
#
_entry.id   AF-A0A3Q1BB51-F1
#
_cell.length_a   1.000
_cell.length_b   1.000
_cell.length_c   1.000
_cell.angle_alpha   90.00
_cell.angle_beta   90.00
_cell.angle_gamma   90.00
#
_symmetry.space_group_name_H-M   'P 1'
#
loop_
_entity.id
_entity.type
_entity.pdbx_description
1 polymer ?
#
loop_
_entity_poly.entity_id
_entity_poly.type
_entity_poly.pdbx_seq_one_letter_code
_entity_poly.pdbx_strand_id
1 'polypeptide(L)'
;FGIQSVLVWCNAEQRIYEGLTNCTYQVAMRMDCFWPNQIVDRFFMQIHQTYFQDCALTGRLLHDPAISVLAPFIAVPVLVTLVMTALVV
;
A
#
# COMPACT_ATOMS: atom_id res chain seq x y z
N PHE A 1 10.83 -7.04 20.78
CA PHE A 1 11.27 -8.09 19.84
C PHE A 1 10.38 -8.28 18.59
N GLY A 2 9.16 -7.71 18.51
CA GLY A 2 8.28 -7.89 17.34
C GLY A 2 8.44 -6.84 16.21
N ILE A 3 8.77 -5.58 16.55
CA ILE A 3 8.68 -4.45 15.60
C ILE A 3 9.83 -4.45 14.58
N GLN A 4 11.03 -4.84 14.99
CA GLN A 4 12.21 -4.93 14.12
C GLN A 4 12.03 -5.99 13.00
N SER A 5 11.31 -7.06 13.33
CA SER A 5 11.05 -8.18 12.42
C SER A 5 10.09 -7.76 11.32
N VAL A 6 8.96 -7.12 11.67
CA VAL A 6 7.92 -6.68 10.73
C VAL A 6 8.47 -5.70 9.68
N LEU A 7 9.35 -4.78 10.08
CA LEU A 7 9.93 -3.77 9.18
C LEU A 7 10.85 -4.37 8.11
N VAL A 8 11.51 -5.49 8.40
CA VAL A 8 12.33 -6.23 7.42
C VAL A 8 11.43 -6.88 6.37
N TRP A 9 10.30 -7.47 6.78
CA TRP A 9 9.36 -8.07 5.84
C TRP A 9 8.77 -7.04 4.89
N CYS A 10 8.39 -5.84 5.38
CA CYS A 10 7.82 -4.79 4.54
C CYS A 10 8.83 -4.07 3.61
N ASN A 11 10.14 -4.13 3.88
CA ASN A 11 11.17 -3.51 3.03
C ASN A 11 11.82 -4.51 2.07
N ALA A 12 11.86 -5.80 2.43
CA ALA A 12 12.38 -6.88 1.59
C ALA A 12 11.33 -7.47 0.62
N GLU A 13 10.08 -6.98 0.67
CA GLU A 13 8.94 -7.40 -0.16
C GLU A 13 9.38 -7.69 -1.59
N GLN A 14 9.95 -6.70 -2.28
CA GLN A 14 10.14 -6.75 -3.73
C GLN A 14 11.00 -7.93 -4.21
N ARG A 15 12.12 -8.21 -3.52
CA ARG A 15 13.04 -9.30 -3.93
C ARG A 15 12.48 -10.68 -3.63
N ILE A 16 11.79 -10.82 -2.50
CA ILE A 16 11.15 -12.08 -2.11
C ILE A 16 9.95 -12.36 -3.02
N TYR A 17 9.18 -11.32 -3.33
CA TYR A 17 8.05 -11.40 -4.25
C TYR A 17 8.51 -11.79 -5.65
N GLU A 18 9.55 -11.14 -6.20
CA GLU A 18 10.12 -11.48 -7.51
C GLU A 18 10.55 -12.96 -7.59
N GLY A 19 11.22 -13.46 -6.55
CA GLY A 19 11.60 -14.88 -6.46
C GLY A 19 10.39 -15.82 -6.38
N LEU A 20 9.36 -15.46 -5.61
CA LEU A 20 8.13 -16.24 -5.46
C LEU A 20 7.30 -16.26 -6.74
N THR A 21 7.20 -15.12 -7.44
CA THR A 21 6.55 -14.99 -8.75
C THR A 21 7.27 -15.81 -9.81
N ASN A 22 8.61 -15.78 -9.85
CA ASN A 22 9.39 -16.61 -10.77
C ASN A 22 9.22 -18.11 -10.48
N CYS A 23 9.21 -18.50 -9.20
CA CYS A 23 8.96 -19.88 -8.80
C CYS A 23 7.57 -20.37 -9.23
N THR A 24 6.51 -19.59 -8.93
CA THR A 24 5.13 -19.92 -9.33
C THR A 24 4.95 -19.94 -10.84
N TYR A 25 5.65 -19.06 -11.57
CA TYR A 25 5.69 -19.06 -13.03
C TYR A 25 6.33 -20.34 -13.59
N GLN A 26 7.48 -20.77 -13.06
CA GLN A 26 8.11 -22.03 -13.48
C GLN A 26 7.26 -23.26 -13.15
N VAL A 27 6.59 -23.28 -11.99
CA VAL A 27 5.67 -24.37 -11.65
C VAL A 27 4.48 -24.40 -12.60
N ALA A 28 3.91 -23.24 -12.95
CA ALA A 28 2.83 -23.16 -13.92
C ALA A 28 3.27 -23.68 -15.29
N MET A 29 4.46 -23.30 -15.77
CA MET A 29 5.01 -23.83 -17.02
C MET A 29 5.25 -25.35 -16.98
N ARG A 30 5.77 -25.91 -15.87
CA ARG A 30 5.96 -27.38 -15.75
C ARG A 30 4.65 -28.15 -15.74
N MET A 31 3.59 -27.54 -15.23
CA MET A 31 2.26 -28.13 -15.15
C MET A 31 1.44 -27.85 -16.42
N ASP A 32 2.04 -27.26 -17.47
CA ASP A 32 1.36 -26.78 -18.68
C ASP A 32 0.09 -25.94 -18.38
N CYS A 33 0.16 -25.17 -17.30
CA CYS A 33 -0.93 -24.32 -16.83
C CYS A 33 -0.66 -22.84 -17.17
N PHE A 34 -1.71 -22.10 -17.50
CA PHE A 34 -1.61 -20.66 -17.72
C PHE A 34 -1.30 -19.93 -16.41
N TRP A 35 -0.42 -18.94 -16.47
CA TRP A 35 -0.11 -18.04 -15.36
C TRP A 35 -0.56 -16.62 -15.74
N PRO A 36 -1.31 -15.90 -14.88
CA PRO A 36 -1.83 -16.30 -13.57
C PRO A 36 -3.10 -17.16 -13.64
N ASN A 37 -3.40 -17.90 -12.56
CA ASN A 37 -4.58 -18.77 -12.41
C ASN A 37 -5.20 -18.58 -11.01
N GLN A 38 -6.48 -18.96 -10.82
CA GLN A 38 -7.21 -18.84 -9.54
C GLN A 38 -6.54 -19.53 -8.34
N ILE A 39 -5.66 -20.51 -8.60
CA ILE A 39 -4.88 -21.21 -7.57
C ILE A 39 -3.73 -20.31 -7.09
N VAL A 40 -3.05 -19.67 -8.05
CA VAL A 40 -1.94 -18.73 -7.80
C VAL A 40 -2.47 -17.50 -7.06
N ASP A 41 -3.63 -16.97 -7.46
CA ASP A 41 -4.25 -15.84 -6.76
C ASP A 41 -4.61 -16.16 -5.32
N ARG A 42 -5.20 -17.34 -5.06
CA ARG A 42 -5.52 -17.77 -3.68
C ARG A 42 -4.27 -17.96 -2.84
N PHE A 43 -3.22 -18.52 -3.43
CA PHE A 43 -1.92 -18.68 -2.78
C PHE A 43 -1.30 -17.31 -2.41
N PHE A 44 -1.27 -16.35 -3.34
CA PHE A 44 -0.78 -15.01 -3.06
C PHE A 44 -1.66 -14.26 -2.04
N MET A 45 -2.99 -14.42 -2.09
CA MET A 45 -3.90 -13.86 -1.08
C MET A 45 -3.62 -14.39 0.34
N GLN A 46 -3.39 -15.70 0.50
CA GLN A 46 -3.06 -16.28 1.80
C GLN A 46 -1.72 -15.79 2.34
N ILE A 47 -0.72 -15.61 1.46
CA ILE A 47 0.57 -15.04 1.85
C ILE A 47 0.42 -13.59 2.27
N HIS A 48 -0.34 -12.79 1.52
CA HIS A 48 -0.66 -11.42 1.90
C HIS A 48 -1.38 -11.33 3.23
N GLN A 49 -2.35 -12.21 3.48
CA GLN A 49 -3.01 -12.26 4.78
C GLN A 49 -2.04 -12.70 5.89
N THR A 50 -1.21 -13.70 5.66
CA THR A 50 -0.42 -14.28 6.77
C THR A 50 0.84 -13.46 7.10
N TYR A 51 1.49 -12.89 6.09
CA TYR A 51 2.79 -12.22 6.24
C TYR A 51 2.71 -10.70 6.14
N PHE A 52 1.71 -10.19 5.42
CA PHE A 52 1.62 -8.77 5.09
C PHE A 52 0.35 -8.09 5.65
N GLN A 53 -0.38 -8.76 6.56
CA GLN A 53 -1.53 -8.18 7.26
C GLN A 53 -1.17 -6.88 7.98
N ASP A 54 0.00 -6.85 8.63
CA ASP A 54 0.51 -5.67 9.34
C ASP A 54 1.40 -4.76 8.47
N CYS A 55 1.82 -5.22 7.29
CA CYS A 55 2.53 -4.40 6.30
C CYS A 55 1.57 -3.59 5.40
N ALA A 56 0.27 -3.86 5.49
CA ALA A 56 -0.73 -3.09 4.81
C ALA A 56 -0.72 -1.65 5.33
N LEU A 57 -0.09 -0.77 4.52
CA LEU A 57 -0.53 0.61 4.26
C LEU A 57 0.14 1.75 5.03
N THR A 58 1.41 1.63 5.42
CA THR A 58 2.16 2.82 5.88
C THR A 58 2.68 3.71 4.73
N GLY A 59 2.51 3.31 3.46
CA GLY A 59 3.02 4.10 2.33
C GLY A 59 2.37 3.91 0.97
N ARG A 60 1.31 3.10 0.84
CA ARG A 60 0.64 2.84 -0.46
C ARG A 60 -0.89 2.82 -0.43
N LEU A 61 -1.51 3.17 0.70
CA LEU A 61 -2.89 3.65 0.69
C LEU A 61 -2.80 5.16 0.51
N LEU A 62 -3.55 5.69 -0.44
CA LEU A 62 -3.90 7.10 -0.47
C LEU A 62 -4.78 7.36 0.77
N HIS A 63 -4.17 7.46 1.95
CA HIS A 63 -4.85 7.81 3.18
C HIS A 63 -4.76 9.32 3.31
N ASP A 64 -5.91 9.96 3.49
CA ASP A 64 -5.94 11.39 3.77
C ASP A 64 -5.10 11.66 5.02
N PRO A 65 -4.22 12.69 5.00
CA PRO A 65 -3.44 13.04 6.17
C PRO A 65 -4.37 13.33 7.35
N ALA A 66 -3.90 13.07 8.57
CA ALA A 66 -4.67 13.29 9.79
C ALA A 66 -5.41 14.65 9.77
N ILE A 67 -6.64 14.68 10.27
CA ILE A 67 -7.50 15.87 10.21
C ILE A 67 -6.85 17.13 10.80
N SER A 68 -5.90 16.96 11.72
CA SER A 68 -5.06 18.04 12.27
C SER A 68 -4.21 18.76 11.23
N VAL A 69 -3.82 18.08 10.16
CA VAL A 69 -3.07 18.65 9.03
C VAL A 69 -4.04 19.09 7.92
N LEU A 70 -5.08 18.32 7.64
CA LEU A 70 -6.01 18.63 6.56
C LEU A 70 -6.86 19.88 6.85
N ALA A 71 -7.35 20.04 8.08
CA ALA A 71 -8.21 21.16 8.47
C ALA A 71 -7.56 22.55 8.30
N PRO A 72 -6.33 22.82 8.78
CA PRO A 72 -5.70 24.14 8.57
C PRO A 72 -5.43 24.42 7.10
N PHE A 73 -5.06 23.41 6.30
CA PHE A 73 -4.84 23.57 4.86
C PHE A 73 -6.09 23.97 4.10
N ILE A 74 -7.29 23.59 4.58
CA ILE A 74 -8.56 24.03 4.00
C ILE A 74 -8.96 25.39 4.56
N ALA A 75 -8.84 25.58 5.89
CA ALA A 75 -9.28 26.80 6.56
C ALA A 75 -8.48 28.04 6.15
N VAL A 76 -7.15 27.93 5.98
CA VAL A 76 -6.28 29.04 5.60
C VAL A 76 -6.69 29.68 4.26
N PRO A 77 -6.79 28.94 3.13
CA PRO A 77 -7.20 29.53 1.86
C PRO A 77 -8.62 30.11 1.88
N VAL A 78 -9.55 29.50 2.63
CA VAL A 78 -10.91 30.05 2.80
C VAL A 78 -10.90 31.37 3.56
N LEU A 79 -10.12 31.47 4.64
CA LEU A 79 -9.98 32.71 5.38
C LEU A 79 -9.33 33.80 4.52
N VAL A 80 -8.29 33.46 3.75
CA VAL A 80 -7.62 34.39 2.86
C VAL A 80 -8.58 34.92 1.79
N THR A 81 -9.40 34.06 1.19
CA THR A 81 -10.37 34.50 0.17
C THR A 81 -11.43 35.42 0.77
N LEU A 82 -11.94 35.12 1.96
CA LEU A 82 -12.90 36.00 2.67
C LEU A 82 -12.30 37.36 3.04
N VAL A 83 -11.04 37.40 3.46
CA VAL A 83 -10.36 38.66 3.77
C VAL A 83 -10.17 39.48 2.49
N MET A 84 -9.71 38.86 1.41
CA MET A 84 -9.53 39.54 0.13
C MET A 84 -10.85 40.10 -0.41
N THR A 85 -11.95 39.34 -0.32
CA THR A 85 -13.26 39.85 -0.77
C THR A 85 -13.74 41.02 0.09
N ALA A 86 -13.55 40.96 1.42
CA ALA A 86 -13.92 42.04 2.33
C ALA A 86 -13.08 43.33 2.15
N LEU A 87 -11.83 43.21 1.68
CA LEU A 87 -10.96 44.35 1.40
C LEU A 87 -11.23 45.01 0.05
N VAL A 88 -11.76 44.25 -0.91
CA VAL A 88 -12.05 44.73 -2.27
C VAL A 88 -13.40 45.46 -2.34
N VAL A 89 -14.34 45.15 -1.43
CA VAL A 89 -15.64 45.84 -1.30
C VAL A 89 -15.51 47.16 -0.55
#